data_AF-A0A955TQT9-F1
#
_entry.id   AF-A0A955TQT9-F1
#
_cell.length_a   1.000
_cell.length_b   1.000
_cell.length_c   1.000
_cell.angle_alpha   90.00
_cell.angle_beta   90.00
_cell.angle_gamma   90.00
#
_symmetry.space_group_name_H-M   'P 1'
#
loop_
_entity.id
_entity.type
_entity.pdbx_description
1 polymer ?
#
loop_
_entity_poly.entity_id
_entity_poly.type
_entity_poly.pdbx_seq_one_letter_code
_entity_poly.pdbx_strand_id
1 'polypeptide(L)'
;VIHISEEPRDRPYWPCIDLALTSASKHFGSRVLAVILTGMGQDGVMGCQDIKSHGGKILVQDELSSMVYGMNRAVWDAGLADEMVSGSNLAQRLVEMVGG
;
A
#
# COMPACT_ATOMS: atom_id res chain seq x y z
N VAL A 1 -6.62 -4.15 -17.81
CA VAL A 1 -7.41 -5.38 -17.63
C VAL A 1 -7.28 -5.80 -16.18
N ILE A 2 -8.37 -6.16 -15.50
CA ILE A 2 -8.36 -6.67 -14.13
C ILE A 2 -8.60 -8.17 -14.20
N HIS A 3 -7.78 -8.95 -13.49
CA HIS A 3 -7.95 -10.40 -13.35
C HIS A 3 -8.30 -10.71 -11.90
N ILE A 4 -9.37 -11.48 -11.70
CA ILE A 4 -9.73 -12.04 -10.40
C ILE A 4 -9.22 -13.48 -10.42
N SER A 5 -8.39 -13.82 -9.44
CA SER A 5 -7.76 -15.13 -9.29
C SER A 5 -8.19 -15.73 -7.97
N GLU A 6 -8.40 -17.05 -7.91
CA GLU A 6 -8.54 -17.83 -6.67
C GLU A 6 -7.19 -18.35 -6.13
N GLU A 7 -6.11 -18.11 -6.88
CA GLU A 7 -4.75 -18.53 -6.53
C GLU A 7 -3.84 -17.34 -6.24
N PRO A 8 -2.82 -17.50 -5.37
CA PRO A 8 -2.56 -18.71 -4.58
C PRO A 8 -3.47 -18.82 -3.34
N ARG A 9 -3.91 -20.05 -3.00
CA ARG A 9 -4.83 -20.32 -1.86
C ARG A 9 -4.17 -20.39 -0.48
N ASP A 10 -2.85 -20.28 -0.40
CA ASP A 10 -2.08 -20.37 0.84
C ASP A 10 -1.91 -19.01 1.57
N ARG A 11 -2.62 -17.98 1.12
CA ARG A 11 -2.57 -16.64 1.73
C ARG A 11 -3.49 -16.55 2.95
N PRO A 12 -3.07 -15.84 4.01
CA PRO A 12 -3.89 -15.63 5.20
C PRO A 12 -5.04 -14.63 4.99
N TYR A 13 -5.04 -13.89 3.88
CA TYR A 13 -6.02 -12.85 3.55
C TYR A 13 -6.64 -13.10 2.18
N TRP A 14 -7.95 -12.86 2.06
CA TRP A 14 -8.68 -12.99 0.81
C TRP A 14 -9.82 -11.95 0.71
N PRO A 15 -9.74 -10.95 -0.18
CA PRO A 15 -8.62 -10.65 -1.10
C PRO A 15 -7.34 -10.22 -0.34
N CYS A 16 -6.18 -10.37 -0.99
CA CYS A 16 -4.86 -10.07 -0.40
C CYS A 16 -4.24 -8.82 -1.03
N ILE A 17 -3.87 -7.85 -0.18
CA ILE A 17 -3.25 -6.58 -0.58
C ILE A 17 -1.86 -6.83 -1.17
N ASP A 18 -1.05 -7.71 -0.57
CA ASP A 18 0.27 -8.04 -1.11
C ASP A 18 0.20 -8.47 -2.57
N LEU A 19 -0.72 -9.37 -2.92
CA LEU A 19 -0.88 -9.83 -4.31
C LEU A 19 -1.29 -8.71 -5.26
N ALA A 20 -2.21 -7.83 -4.84
CA ALA A 20 -2.65 -6.71 -5.63
C ALA A 20 -1.50 -5.72 -5.90
N LEU A 21 -0.72 -5.38 -4.86
CA LEU A 21 0.41 -4.47 -4.95
C LEU A 21 1.58 -5.06 -5.75
N THR A 22 1.93 -6.34 -5.54
CA THR A 22 2.92 -7.06 -6.35
C THR A 22 2.51 -7.12 -7.82
N SER A 23 1.23 -7.32 -8.11
CA SER A 23 0.74 -7.27 -9.48
C SER A 23 0.90 -5.86 -10.07
N ALA A 24 0.48 -4.82 -9.34
CA ALA A 24 0.60 -3.44 -9.79
C ALA A 24 2.07 -3.03 -10.04
N SER A 25 2.99 -3.37 -9.13
CA SER A 25 4.41 -3.02 -9.25
C SER A 25 5.04 -3.62 -10.51
N LYS A 26 4.75 -4.89 -10.82
CA LYS A 26 5.26 -5.57 -12.02
C LYS A 26 4.77 -4.94 -13.33
N HIS A 27 3.54 -4.43 -13.37
CA HIS A 27 2.93 -3.90 -14.59
C HIS A 27 3.20 -2.41 -14.80
N PHE A 28 3.24 -1.63 -13.73
CA PHE A 28 3.31 -0.16 -13.80
C PHE A 28 4.66 0.40 -13.35
N GLY A 29 5.49 -0.40 -12.66
CA GLY A 29 6.81 -0.01 -12.20
C GLY A 29 6.76 1.22 -11.28
N SER A 30 7.60 2.21 -11.58
CA SER A 30 7.69 3.46 -10.83
C SER A 30 6.44 4.34 -10.88
N ARG A 31 5.47 4.01 -11.74
CA ARG A 31 4.19 4.74 -11.82
C ARG A 31 3.18 4.31 -10.77
N VAL A 32 3.52 3.34 -9.91
CA VAL A 32 2.65 2.95 -8.79
C VAL A 32 2.80 3.92 -7.63
N LEU A 33 1.67 4.43 -7.16
CA LEU A 33 1.51 5.05 -5.86
C LEU A 33 0.58 4.16 -5.02
N ALA A 34 1.11 3.52 -3.98
CA ALA A 34 0.31 2.78 -3.02
C ALA A 34 -0.05 3.64 -1.81
N VAL A 35 -1.24 3.42 -1.28
CA VAL A 35 -1.73 4.08 -0.06
C VAL A 35 -2.23 3.00 0.89
N ILE A 36 -1.58 2.87 2.05
CA ILE A 36 -1.97 1.92 3.09
C ILE A 36 -2.77 2.68 4.14
N LEU A 37 -4.04 2.32 4.24
CA LEU A 37 -5.00 2.92 5.18
C LEU A 37 -5.11 2.07 6.46
N THR A 38 -5.81 2.63 7.44
CA THR A 38 -6.18 1.96 8.69
C THR A 38 -6.61 0.50 8.48
N GLY A 39 -6.10 -0.39 9.33
CA GLY A 39 -6.49 -1.79 9.34
C GLY A 39 -5.55 -2.65 10.18
N MET A 40 -5.95 -3.90 10.41
CA MET A 40 -5.22 -4.84 11.26
C MET A 40 -4.24 -5.71 10.47
N GLY A 41 -3.21 -6.21 11.14
CA GLY A 41 -2.26 -7.16 10.54
C GLY A 41 -1.14 -6.48 9.76
N GLN A 42 -0.61 -7.21 8.78
CA GLN A 42 0.58 -6.82 8.01
C GLN A 42 0.42 -7.07 6.51
N ASP A 43 -0.82 -7.29 6.04
CA ASP A 43 -1.11 -7.42 4.60
C ASP A 43 -0.73 -6.11 3.90
N GLY A 44 0.09 -6.22 2.86
CA GLY A 44 0.62 -5.09 2.11
C GLY A 44 2.11 -4.84 2.32
N VAL A 45 2.75 -5.36 3.37
CA VAL A 45 4.20 -5.16 3.59
C VAL A 45 5.04 -5.75 2.45
N MET A 46 4.77 -6.99 2.04
CA MET A 46 5.52 -7.63 0.95
C MET A 46 5.27 -6.93 -0.38
N GLY A 47 4.02 -6.57 -0.66
CA GLY A 47 3.64 -5.85 -1.86
C GLY A 47 4.24 -4.44 -1.93
N CYS A 48 4.31 -3.74 -0.79
CA CYS A 48 5.02 -2.47 -0.65
C CYS A 48 6.52 -2.63 -0.93
N GLN A 49 7.12 -3.72 -0.46
CA GLN A 49 8.54 -4.01 -0.72
C GLN A 49 8.79 -4.18 -2.22
N ASP A 50 7.90 -4.88 -2.93
CA ASP A 50 7.94 -4.99 -4.39
C ASP A 50 7.72 -3.62 -5.07
N ILE A 51 6.84 -2.77 -4.57
CA ILE A 51 6.66 -1.42 -5.11
C ILE A 51 7.96 -0.62 -5.00
N LYS A 52 8.63 -0.64 -3.84
CA LYS A 52 9.92 0.04 -3.66
C LYS A 52 11.00 -0.51 -4.57
N SER A 53 11.07 -1.83 -4.75
CA SER A 53 12.06 -2.44 -5.65
C SER A 53 11.88 -2.03 -7.12
N HIS A 54 10.65 -1.66 -7.51
CA HIS A 54 10.32 -1.17 -8.86
C HIS A 54 10.28 0.37 -8.96
N GLY A 55 10.69 1.09 -7.90
CA GLY A 55 10.78 2.55 -7.88
C GLY A 55 9.45 3.29 -7.70
N GLY A 56 8.40 2.59 -7.26
CA GLY A 56 7.12 3.23 -6.92
C GLY A 56 7.17 3.95 -5.57
N LYS A 57 6.07 4.64 -5.25
CA LYS A 57 5.91 5.43 -4.02
C LYS A 57 4.84 4.86 -3.11
N ILE A 58 4.98 5.08 -1.82
CA ILE A 58 4.10 4.56 -0.78
C ILE A 58 3.74 5.65 0.21
N LEU A 59 2.44 5.85 0.43
CA LEU A 59 1.89 6.62 1.52
C LEU A 59 1.28 5.70 2.57
N VAL A 60 1.38 6.09 3.83
CA VAL A 60 0.64 5.44 4.92
C VAL A 60 -0.23 6.46 5.65
N GLN A 61 -1.44 6.06 6.05
CA GLN A 61 -2.26 6.88 6.94
C GLN A 61 -1.63 6.94 8.34
N ASP A 62 -1.63 8.11 8.97
CA ASP A 62 -1.08 8.31 10.32
C ASP A 62 -1.87 7.58 11.43
N GLU A 63 -1.25 7.44 12.60
CA GLU A 63 -1.86 6.79 13.76
C GLU A 63 -3.08 7.55 14.30
N LEU A 64 -3.00 8.88 14.37
CA LEU A 64 -4.03 9.72 14.98
C LEU A 64 -5.37 9.66 14.26
N SER A 65 -5.36 9.51 12.93
CA SER A 65 -6.56 9.37 12.12
C SER A 65 -6.95 7.91 11.85
N SER A 66 -6.12 6.94 12.24
CA SER A 66 -6.40 5.52 12.04
C SER A 66 -7.29 4.97 13.14
N MET A 67 -8.31 4.19 12.77
CA MET A 67 -9.11 3.44 13.74
C MET A 67 -8.32 2.24 14.28
N VAL A 68 -7.51 1.61 13.42
CA VAL A 68 -6.59 0.53 13.75
C VAL A 68 -5.26 0.80 13.06
N TYR A 69 -4.26 1.17 13.84
CA TYR A 69 -2.91 1.45 13.34
C TYR A 69 -2.06 0.16 13.28
N GLY A 70 -2.50 -0.82 12.48
CA GLY A 70 -1.84 -2.12 12.31
C GLY A 70 -1.01 -2.19 11.03
N MET A 71 -1.69 -2.27 9.87
CA MET A 71 -1.02 -2.40 8.57
C MET A 71 -0.13 -1.20 8.25
N ASN A 72 -0.62 0.00 8.56
CA ASN A 72 0.12 1.26 8.43
C ASN A 72 1.44 1.21 9.20
N ARG A 73 1.37 0.79 10.46
CA ARG A 73 2.52 0.67 11.34
C ARG A 73 3.50 -0.37 10.79
N ALA A 74 3.01 -1.51 10.34
CA ALA A 74 3.86 -2.57 9.78
C ALA A 74 4.66 -2.07 8.55
N VAL A 75 4.02 -1.29 7.67
CA VAL A 75 4.69 -0.71 6.48
C VAL A 75 5.64 0.43 6.86
N TRP A 76 5.26 1.26 7.83
CA TRP A 76 6.11 2.34 8.35
C TRP A 76 7.37 1.80 9.05
N ASP A 77 7.20 0.86 9.98
CA ASP A 77 8.29 0.25 10.76
C ASP A 77 9.25 -0.54 9.86
N ALA A 78 8.77 -1.08 8.73
CA ALA A 78 9.59 -1.72 7.71
C ALA A 78 10.42 -0.72 6.87
N GLY A 79 10.27 0.59 7.07
CA GLY A 79 10.98 1.63 6.33
C GLY A 79 10.58 1.74 4.86
N LEU A 80 9.38 1.28 4.51
CA LEU A 80 8.90 1.22 3.13
C LEU A 80 8.13 2.49 2.72
N ALA A 81 7.48 3.15 3.68
CA ALA A 81 6.69 4.35 3.42
C ALA A 81 7.57 5.55 3.05
N ASP A 82 7.18 6.30 2.01
CA ASP A 82 7.82 7.57 1.65
C ASP A 82 7.29 8.73 2.51
N GLU A 83 6.03 8.67 2.93
CA GLU A 83 5.39 9.72 3.71
C GLU A 83 4.24 9.17 4.55
N MET A 84 4.06 9.70 5.76
CA MET A 84 2.90 9.46 6.62
C MET A 84 1.98 10.68 6.58
N VAL A 85 0.69 10.45 6.32
CA VAL A 85 -0.28 11.52 6.03
C VAL A 85 -1.55 11.30 6.86
N SER A 86 -2.16 12.38 7.35
CA SER A 86 -3.45 12.25 8.02
C SER A 86 -4.56 11.82 7.06
N GLY A 87 -5.53 11.07 7.58
CA GLY A 87 -6.67 10.57 6.81
C GLY A 87 -7.43 11.66 6.07
N SER A 88 -7.57 12.85 6.68
CA SER A 88 -8.21 14.01 6.05
C SER A 88 -7.41 14.62 4.90
N ASN A 89 -6.08 14.48 4.91
CA ASN A 89 -5.19 15.12 3.94
C ASN A 89 -4.76 14.17 2.80
N LEU A 90 -5.00 12.86 2.94
CA LEU A 90 -4.62 11.86 1.94
C LEU A 90 -5.18 12.16 0.54
N ALA A 91 -6.44 12.57 0.44
CA ALA A 91 -7.05 12.89 -0.86
C ALA A 91 -6.32 14.04 -1.58
N GLN A 92 -6.03 15.12 -0.86
CA GLN A 92 -5.26 16.23 -1.41
C GLN A 92 -3.86 15.77 -1.81
N ARG A 93 -3.18 15.01 -0.93
CA ARG A 93 -1.82 14.53 -1.19
C ARG A 93 -1.74 13.63 -2.41
N LEU A 94 -2.72 12.76 -2.62
CA LEU A 94 -2.83 11.91 -3.80
C LEU A 94 -2.90 12.75 -5.09
N VAL A 95 -3.71 13.81 -5.11
CA VAL A 95 -3.84 14.70 -6.28
C VAL A 95 -2.51 15.40 -6.57
N GLU A 96 -1.81 15.90 -5.54
CA GLU A 96 -0.50 16.55 -5.71
C GLU A 96 0.57 15.61 -6.27
N MET A 97 0.53 14.32 -5.90
CA MET A 97 1.54 13.35 -6.34
C MET A 97 1.29 12.78 -7.74
N VAL A 98 0.03 12.71 -8.18
CA VAL A 98 -0.36 12.09 -9.47
C VAL A 98 -0.69 13.13 -10.53
N GLY A 99 -1.23 14.28 -10.14
CA GLY A 99 -1.65 15.34 -11.06
C GLY A 99 -0.53 16.31 -11.48
N GLY A 100 0.67 16.14 -10.93
CA GLY A 100 1.87 16.91 -11.29
C GLY A 100 2.62 16.37 -12.50
#